data_AF-A0A938AQC1-F1
#
_entry.id   AF-A0A938AQC1-F1
#
_cell.length_a   1.000
_cell.length_b   1.000
_cell.length_c   1.000
_cell.angle_alpha   90.00
_cell.angle_beta   90.00
_cell.angle_gamma   90.00
#
_symmetry.space_group_name_H-M   'P 1'
#
loop_
_entity.id
_entity.type
_entity.pdbx_description
1 polymer ?
#
loop_
_entity_poly.entity_id
_entity_poly.type
_entity_poly.pdbx_seq_one_letter_code
_entity_poly.pdbx_strand_id
1 'polypeptide(L)'
;MNPLFLLSGMGMMAIALVAVVYWKQRSKVASALFFWGALAWVAGNVLKSIAVIPMPTIIDNVRALLPRYFSEPLLWLYIGLLTGIFECGATLGFAHIRRIRTVNWREAVGFGLGFGAIEAFCWGPIPFWLFS
;
A
#
# COMPACT_ATOMS: atom_id res chain seq x y z
N MET A 1 -16.81 10.88 -19.10
CA MET A 1 -15.50 10.94 -18.42
C MET A 1 -15.73 11.64 -17.09
N ASN A 2 -15.41 11.01 -15.95
CA ASN A 2 -15.61 11.65 -14.66
C ASN A 2 -14.28 12.30 -14.23
N PRO A 3 -14.11 13.64 -14.35
CA PRO A 3 -12.87 14.32 -14.02
C PRO A 3 -12.43 14.12 -12.56
N LEU A 4 -13.37 13.67 -11.72
CA LEU A 4 -13.14 13.28 -10.33
C LEU A 4 -12.08 12.17 -10.16
N PHE A 5 -11.95 11.22 -11.10
CA PHE A 5 -10.95 10.14 -11.00
C PHE A 5 -9.52 10.60 -11.32
N LEU A 6 -9.37 11.55 -12.24
CA LEU A 6 -8.09 12.18 -12.53
C LEU A 6 -7.69 13.12 -11.39
N LEU A 7 -8.66 13.85 -10.84
CA LEU A 7 -8.46 14.72 -9.69
C LEU A 7 -8.06 13.94 -8.44
N SER A 8 -8.62 12.74 -8.22
CA SER A 8 -8.24 11.89 -7.07
C SER A 8 -6.81 11.38 -7.19
N GLY A 9 -6.40 10.92 -8.39
CA GLY A 9 -5.03 10.46 -8.63
C GLY A 9 -3.99 11.57 -8.46
N MET A 10 -4.26 12.74 -9.08
CA MET A 10 -3.39 13.92 -8.95
C MET A 10 -3.35 14.46 -7.51
N GLY A 11 -4.48 14.47 -6.81
CA GLY A 11 -4.56 14.90 -5.41
C GLY A 11 -3.73 14.01 -4.49
N MET A 12 -3.78 12.70 -4.70
CA MET A 12 -3.00 11.73 -3.93
C MET A 12 -1.49 11.94 -4.11
N MET A 13 -1.04 12.15 -5.35
CA MET A 13 0.36 12.46 -5.66
C MET A 13 0.80 13.81 -5.06
N ALA A 14 -0.03 14.84 -5.17
CA ALA A 14 0.28 16.18 -4.65
C ALA A 14 0.42 16.18 -3.12
N ILE A 15 -0.52 15.54 -2.41
CA ILE A 15 -0.47 15.44 -0.94
C ILE A 15 0.76 14.66 -0.49
N ALA A 16 1.07 13.54 -1.16
CA ALA A 16 2.27 12.77 -0.87
C ALA A 16 3.55 13.59 -1.02
N LEU A 17 3.68 14.34 -2.12
CA LEU A 17 4.83 15.20 -2.39
C LEU A 17 4.97 16.31 -1.35
N VAL A 18 3.88 17.00 -1.04
CA VAL A 18 3.84 18.06 -0.02
C VAL A 18 4.22 17.49 1.35
N ALA A 19 3.68 16.34 1.73
CA ALA A 19 3.96 15.72 3.03
C ALA A 19 5.43 15.30 3.17
N VAL A 20 6.03 14.70 2.13
CA VAL A 20 7.45 14.34 2.12
C VAL A 20 8.35 15.58 2.18
N VAL A 21 8.06 16.60 1.36
CA VAL A 21 8.87 17.84 1.32
C VAL A 21 8.76 18.59 2.64
N TYR A 22 7.56 18.75 3.18
CA TYR A 22 7.31 19.41 4.45
C TYR A 22 8.04 18.70 5.60
N TRP A 23 7.94 17.37 5.70
CA TRP A 23 8.59 16.63 6.77
C TRP A 23 10.11 16.56 6.63
N LYS A 24 10.63 16.49 5.39
CA LYS A 24 12.07 16.55 5.11
C LYS A 24 12.67 17.89 5.56
N GLN A 25 12.00 19.00 5.26
CA GLN A 25 12.44 20.33 5.67
C GLN A 25 12.39 20.51 7.19
N ARG A 26 11.36 19.97 7.86
CA ARG A 26 11.18 20.17 9.31
C ARG A 26 12.06 19.29 10.18
N SER A 27 12.30 18.04 9.76
CA SER A 27 12.87 17.03 10.65
C SER A 27 14.32 16.65 10.32
N LYS A 28 14.87 17.11 9.18
CA LYS A 28 16.23 16.77 8.68
C LYS A 28 16.54 15.26 8.71
N VAL A 29 15.51 14.43 8.57
CA VAL A 29 15.62 12.97 8.59
C VAL A 29 16.35 12.51 7.33
N ALA A 30 17.23 11.52 7.47
CA ALA A 30 17.99 10.98 6.35
C ALA A 30 17.06 10.47 5.23
N SER A 31 17.32 10.90 3.99
CA SER A 31 16.58 10.49 2.78
C SER A 31 16.47 8.96 2.67
N ALA A 32 17.48 8.25 3.17
CA ALA A 32 17.53 6.79 3.19
C ALA A 32 16.30 6.16 3.87
N LEU A 33 15.74 6.76 4.93
CA LEU A 33 14.57 6.21 5.62
C LEU A 33 13.30 6.26 4.75
N PHE A 34 13.15 7.31 3.93
CA PHE A 34 12.05 7.39 2.96
C PHE A 34 12.20 6.30 1.89
N PHE A 35 13.42 6.07 1.39
CA PHE A 35 13.69 4.96 0.47
C PHE A 35 13.41 3.58 1.08
N TRP A 36 13.73 3.39 2.35
CA TRP A 36 13.40 2.14 3.06
C TRP A 36 11.89 1.95 3.21
N GLY A 37 11.13 3.01 3.49
CA GLY A 37 9.66 2.97 3.50
C GLY A 37 9.09 2.60 2.12
N ALA A 38 9.66 3.17 1.06
CA ALA A 38 9.29 2.83 -0.30
C ALA A 38 9.60 1.37 -0.66
N LEU A 39 10.79 0.88 -0.28
CA LEU A 39 11.18 -0.52 -0.46
C LEU A 39 10.25 -1.47 0.28
N ALA A 40 9.83 -1.13 1.50
CA ALA A 40 8.90 -1.92 2.28
C ALA A 40 7.54 -2.05 1.59
N TRP A 41 7.05 -0.95 1.02
CA TRP A 41 5.81 -0.95 0.24
C TRP A 41 5.91 -1.83 -1.01
N VAL A 42 7.01 -1.71 -1.77
CA VAL A 42 7.26 -2.53 -2.96
C VAL A 42 7.35 -4.01 -2.58
N ALA A 43 8.11 -4.34 -1.54
CA ALA A 43 8.23 -5.72 -1.06
C ALA A 43 6.87 -6.29 -0.64
N GLY A 44 6.06 -5.53 0.10
CA GLY A 44 4.70 -5.92 0.48
C GLY A 44 3.79 -6.15 -0.73
N ASN A 45 3.84 -5.27 -1.72
CA ASN A 45 3.05 -5.40 -2.95
C ASN A 45 3.48 -6.57 -3.83
N VAL A 46 4.78 -6.86 -3.90
CA VAL A 46 5.30 -8.04 -4.62
C VAL A 46 4.84 -9.33 -3.93
N LEU A 47 4.96 -9.40 -2.60
CA LEU A 47 4.49 -10.56 -1.82
C LEU A 47 2.98 -10.77 -1.98
N LYS A 48 2.19 -9.69 -1.94
CA LYS A 48 0.75 -9.71 -2.19
C LYS A 48 0.44 -10.20 -3.61
N SER A 49 1.17 -9.75 -4.61
CA SER A 49 0.98 -10.19 -6.01
C SER A 49 1.20 -11.69 -6.17
N ILE A 50 2.19 -12.26 -5.47
CA ILE A 50 2.44 -13.71 -5.45
C ILE A 50 1.31 -14.45 -4.73
N ALA A 51 0.82 -13.91 -3.61
CA ALA A 51 -0.29 -14.51 -2.86
C ALA A 51 -1.64 -14.47 -3.60
N VAL A 52 -1.79 -13.58 -4.58
CA VAL A 52 -2.98 -13.48 -5.44
C VAL A 52 -2.99 -14.52 -6.57
N ILE A 53 -1.85 -15.15 -6.90
CA ILE A 53 -1.77 -16.17 -7.97
C ILE A 53 -2.79 -17.32 -7.80
N PRO A 54 -2.96 -17.94 -6.61
CA PRO A 54 -3.96 -19.00 -6.42
C PRO A 54 -5.39 -18.48 -6.21
N MET A 55 -5.61 -17.16 -6.18
CA MET A 55 -6.89 -16.55 -5.82
C MET A 55 -8.06 -16.88 -6.77
N PRO A 56 -7.88 -16.96 -8.10
CA PRO A 56 -8.96 -17.35 -9.01
C PRO A 56 -9.48 -18.76 -8.69
N THR A 57 -8.57 -19.70 -8.44
CA THR A 57 -8.90 -21.09 -8.11
C THR A 57 -9.67 -21.18 -6.78
N ILE A 58 -9.33 -20.35 -5.80
CA ILE A 58 -10.04 -20.30 -4.51
C ILE A 58 -11.45 -19.70 -4.70
N ILE A 59 -11.57 -18.62 -5.47
CA ILE A 59 -12.85 -17.96 -5.76
C ILE A 59 -13.80 -18.93 -6.46
N ASP A 60 -13.31 -19.65 -7.47
CA ASP A 60 -14.11 -20.59 -8.24
C ASP A 60 -14.57 -21.78 -7.38
N ASN A 61 -13.70 -22.32 -6.54
CA ASN A 61 -14.05 -23.40 -5.62
C ASN A 61 -15.09 -22.96 -4.58
N VAL A 62 -14.97 -21.74 -4.02
CA VAL A 62 -15.93 -21.22 -3.03
C VAL A 62 -17.29 -20.93 -3.68
N ARG A 63 -17.31 -20.41 -4.91
CA ARG A 63 -18.55 -20.19 -5.68
C ARG A 63 -19.22 -21.49 -6.14
N ALA A 64 -18.44 -22.56 -6.34
CA ALA A 64 -18.96 -23.89 -6.66
C ALA A 64 -19.61 -24.59 -5.45
N LEU A 65 -19.14 -24.29 -4.23
CA LEU A 65 -19.59 -24.94 -2.99
C LEU A 65 -20.71 -24.17 -2.26
N LEU A 66 -20.80 -22.85 -2.43
CA LEU A 66 -21.74 -22.01 -1.70
C LEU A 66 -22.63 -21.14 -2.61
N PRO A 67 -23.89 -20.90 -2.22
CA PRO A 67 -24.74 -19.91 -2.89
C PRO A 67 -24.11 -18.52 -2.86
N ARG A 68 -24.34 -17.76 -3.93
CA ARG A 68 -23.72 -16.43 -4.15
C ARG A 68 -23.86 -15.47 -2.96
N TYR A 69 -24.98 -15.56 -2.25
CA TYR A 69 -25.29 -14.74 -1.06
C TYR A 69 -24.29 -14.92 0.10
N PHE A 70 -23.74 -16.13 0.26
CA PHE A 70 -22.75 -16.43 1.30
C PHE A 70 -21.31 -16.42 0.77
N SER A 71 -21.10 -16.76 -0.50
CA SER A 71 -19.76 -16.79 -1.09
C SER A 71 -19.15 -15.39 -1.24
N GLU A 72 -19.92 -14.37 -1.63
CA GLU A 72 -19.35 -13.04 -1.91
C GLU A 72 -18.86 -12.32 -0.64
N PRO A 73 -19.62 -12.26 0.47
CA PRO A 73 -19.14 -11.63 1.70
C PRO A 73 -17.89 -12.33 2.27
N LEU A 74 -17.86 -13.67 2.19
CA LEU A 74 -16.74 -14.48 2.67
C LEU A 74 -15.47 -14.21 1.85
N LEU A 75 -15.61 -14.11 0.53
CA LEU A 75 -14.50 -13.78 -0.38
C LEU A 75 -14.02 -12.35 -0.16
N TRP A 76 -14.90 -11.38 0.02
CA TRP A 76 -14.50 -10.00 0.33
C TRP A 76 -13.75 -9.91 1.65
N LEU A 77 -14.22 -10.63 2.68
CA LEU A 77 -13.54 -10.70 3.96
C LEU A 77 -12.17 -11.37 3.84
N TYR A 78 -12.07 -12.47 3.08
CA TYR A 78 -10.80 -13.15 2.81
C TYR A 78 -9.81 -12.24 2.07
N ILE A 79 -10.23 -11.57 1.00
CA ILE A 79 -9.40 -10.65 0.21
C ILE A 79 -8.97 -9.47 1.09
N GLY A 80 -9.89 -8.89 1.86
CA GLY A 80 -9.60 -7.81 2.81
C GLY A 80 -8.60 -8.22 3.89
N LEU A 81 -8.74 -9.44 4.43
CA LEU A 81 -7.81 -9.97 5.44
C LEU A 81 -6.43 -10.22 4.84
N LEU A 82 -6.38 -10.80 3.64
CA LEU A 82 -5.14 -11.07 2.92
C LEU A 82 -4.39 -9.76 2.65
N THR A 83 -5.08 -8.76 2.12
CA THR A 83 -4.50 -7.43 1.87
C THR A 83 -4.03 -6.75 3.15
N GLY A 84 -4.84 -6.79 4.21
CA GLY A 84 -4.47 -6.28 5.53
C GLY A 84 -3.23 -7.00 6.10
N ILE A 85 -3.16 -8.33 6.02
CA ILE A 85 -2.01 -9.10 6.51
C ILE A 85 -0.75 -8.77 5.71
N PHE A 86 -0.85 -8.59 4.38
CA PHE A 86 0.33 -8.25 3.59
C PHE A 86 0.79 -6.81 3.78
N GLU A 87 -0.12 -5.84 3.87
CA GLU A 87 0.24 -4.43 4.04
C GLU A 87 0.64 -4.10 5.49
N CYS A 88 -0.15 -4.55 6.47
CA CYS A 88 0.20 -4.42 7.88
C CYS A 88 1.34 -5.36 8.28
N GLY A 89 1.43 -6.55 7.70
CA GLY A 89 2.52 -7.51 7.97
C GLY A 89 3.83 -7.12 7.30
N ALA A 90 3.83 -6.48 6.14
CA ALA A 90 5.05 -5.92 5.55
C ALA A 90 5.58 -4.75 6.38
N THR A 91 4.70 -3.88 6.86
CA THR A 91 5.07 -2.77 7.75
C THR A 91 5.56 -3.27 9.12
N LEU A 92 4.89 -4.27 9.71
CA LEU A 92 5.34 -4.95 10.94
C LEU A 92 6.65 -5.72 10.73
N GLY A 93 6.81 -6.42 9.62
CA GLY A 93 8.01 -7.17 9.27
C GLY A 93 9.20 -6.24 9.11
N PHE A 94 9.03 -5.10 8.43
CA PHE A 94 10.06 -4.06 8.37
C PHE A 94 10.35 -3.42 9.73
N ALA A 95 9.31 -3.17 10.53
CA ALA A 95 9.45 -2.66 11.89
C ALA A 95 10.25 -3.63 12.78
N HIS A 96 10.07 -4.93 12.56
CA HIS A 96 10.72 -5.98 13.31
C HIS A 96 12.16 -6.25 12.84
N ILE A 97 12.40 -6.26 11.52
CA ILE A 97 13.73 -6.44 10.89
C ILE A 97 14.67 -5.31 11.29
N ARG A 98 14.18 -4.07 11.39
CA ARG A 98 15.01 -2.89 11.70
C ARG A 98 15.00 -2.47 13.16
N ARG A 99 14.49 -3.29 14.08
CA ARG A 99 14.60 -3.06 15.53
C ARG A 99 14.16 -1.62 15.88
N ILE A 100 12.95 -1.22 15.46
CA ILE A 100 12.37 0.13 15.69
C ILE A 100 12.39 0.57 17.17
N ARG A 101 12.69 -0.34 18.11
CA ARG A 101 12.96 -0.01 19.51
C ARG A 101 14.07 1.04 19.74
N THR A 102 14.91 1.36 18.74
CA THR A 102 15.94 2.41 18.83
C THR A 102 15.74 3.60 17.86
N VAL A 103 14.65 3.61 17.09
CA VAL A 103 14.42 4.60 16.02
C VAL A 103 13.60 5.78 16.57
N ASN A 104 14.05 7.02 16.33
CA ASN A 104 13.37 8.21 16.84
C ASN A 104 12.00 8.40 16.17
N TRP A 105 11.03 8.98 16.90
CA TRP A 105 9.68 9.25 16.36
C TRP A 105 9.70 9.94 14.99
N ARG A 106 10.63 10.89 14.78
CA ARG A 106 10.81 11.60 13.51
C ARG A 106 11.17 10.68 12.34
N GLU A 107 11.95 9.65 12.60
CA GLU A 107 12.42 8.66 11.63
C GLU A 107 11.31 7.66 11.27
N ALA A 108 10.50 7.26 12.25
CA ALA A 108 9.32 6.43 12.02
C ALA A 108 8.30 7.14 11.11
N VAL A 109 8.05 8.43 11.35
CA VAL A 109 7.17 9.23 10.48
C VAL A 109 7.79 9.38 9.07
N GLY A 110 9.11 9.56 8.96
CA GLY A 110 9.80 9.59 7.67
C GLY A 110 9.66 8.29 6.88
N PHE A 111 9.74 7.14 7.56
CA PHE A 111 9.50 5.83 6.96
C PHE A 111 8.05 5.69 6.46
N GLY A 112 7.06 6.04 7.29
CA GLY A 112 5.64 6.00 6.90
C GLY A 112 5.31 6.92 5.72
N LEU A 113 5.91 8.12 5.68
CA LEU A 113 5.77 9.04 4.55
C LEU A 113 6.41 8.47 3.27
N GLY A 114 7.55 7.78 3.38
CA GLY A 114 8.16 7.10 2.23
C GLY A 114 7.29 5.98 1.67
N PHE A 115 6.65 5.21 2.55
CA PHE A 115 5.69 4.16 2.19
C PHE A 115 4.48 4.73 1.45
N GLY A 116 3.82 5.73 2.01
CA GLY A 116 2.64 6.36 1.38
C GLY A 116 2.98 7.16 0.12
N ALA A 117 4.20 7.70 0.02
CA ALA A 117 4.61 8.44 -1.16
C ALA A 117 4.83 7.53 -2.37
N ILE A 118 5.49 6.39 -2.21
CA ILE A 118 5.68 5.47 -3.34
C ILE A 118 4.33 4.87 -3.79
N GLU A 119 3.42 4.63 -2.85
CA GLU A 119 2.06 4.20 -3.15
C GLU A 119 1.34 5.23 -4.03
N ALA A 120 1.36 6.50 -3.61
CA ALA A 120 0.76 7.59 -4.36
C ALA A 120 1.37 7.74 -5.76
N PHE A 121 2.67 7.54 -5.90
CA PHE A 121 3.34 7.61 -7.20
C PHE A 121 3.05 6.41 -8.11
N CYS A 122 2.90 5.21 -7.56
CA CYS A 122 2.55 4.02 -8.35
C CYS A 122 1.08 3.99 -8.76
N TRP A 123 0.15 4.36 -7.86
CA TRP A 123 -1.29 4.28 -8.11
C TRP A 123 -1.91 5.57 -8.67
N GLY A 124 -1.35 6.73 -8.35
CA GLY A 124 -1.80 8.03 -8.83
C GLY A 124 -1.92 8.18 -10.37
N PRO A 125 -1.01 7.62 -11.19
CA PRO A 125 -1.12 7.70 -12.65
C PRO A 125 -1.99 6.60 -13.28
N ILE A 126 -2.46 5.60 -12.53
CA ILE A 126 -3.30 4.51 -13.06
C ILE A 126 -4.62 5.05 -13.68
N PRO A 127 -5.33 6.00 -13.03
CA PRO A 127 -6.47 6.67 -13.66
C PRO A 127 -6.14 7.44 -14.94
N PHE A 128 -4.88 7.83 -15.15
CA PHE A 128 -4.47 8.51 -16.39
C PHE A 128 -4.32 7.51 -17.54
N TRP A 129 -3.75 6.32 -17.28
CA TRP A 129 -3.53 5.28 -18.29
C TRP A 129 -4.78 4.47 -18.67
N LEU A 130 -5.71 4.25 -17.74
CA LEU A 130 -6.95 3.50 -18.00
C LEU A 130 -8.03 4.30 -18.74
N PHE A 131 -7.88 5.63 -18.79
CA PHE A 131 -8.91 6.54 -19.30
C PHE A 131 -8.36 7.57 -20.33
N SER A 132 -7.13 7.37 -20.84
CA SER A 132 -6.58 8.04 -22.04
C SER A 132 -6.79 7.18 -23.27
#